data_AF-A0A958XZ37-F1
#
_entry.id   AF-A0A958XZ37-F1
#
_cell.length_a   1.000
_cell.length_b   1.000
_cell.length_c   1.000
_cell.angle_alpha   90.00
_cell.angle_beta   90.00
_cell.angle_gamma   90.00
#
_symmetry.space_group_name_H-M   'P 1'
#
loop_
_entity.id
_entity.type
_entity.pdbx_description
1 polymer ?
#
loop_
_entity_poly.entity_id
_entity_poly.type
_entity_poly.pdbx_seq_one_letter_code
_entity_poly.pdbx_strand_id
1 'polypeptide(L)'
;SDYYDLKRLNPSYVVWFGPGDRMDLPANMEALEQLFEQHEPGSAVQLRKFLHEAAYKYEVGMNEFVHKPSDSIREFADWRILTSMFRLQMFTSMSKHVRSLFKNEKLIKLLEFPVLFLGATPQKTPALYSLMNYADMALGTWYPMGGMFRIVEGMVALARELGVRFEMEQEVSSIYVPNGRAKSVTTRQGREFQADVVVGS
;
A
#
# COMPACT_ATOMS: atom_id res chain seq x y z
N SER A 1 0.36 2.45 -18.54
CA SER A 1 0.72 3.87 -18.37
C SER A 1 1.26 4.31 -19.71
N ASP A 2 0.83 5.45 -20.22
CA ASP A 2 1.32 5.97 -21.51
C ASP A 2 2.63 6.76 -21.33
N TYR A 3 3.09 6.94 -20.08
CA TYR A 3 4.22 7.81 -19.74
C TYR A 3 5.49 7.06 -19.31
N TYR A 4 5.37 5.79 -18.94
CA TYR A 4 6.52 4.97 -18.52
C TYR A 4 6.19 3.48 -18.59
N ASP A 5 7.23 2.68 -18.84
CA ASP A 5 7.12 1.23 -18.91
C ASP A 5 7.32 0.60 -17.53
N LEU A 6 6.41 -0.32 -17.19
CA LEU A 6 6.51 -1.14 -15.98
C LEU A 6 6.93 -2.56 -16.36
N LYS A 7 7.96 -3.06 -15.69
CA LYS A 7 8.39 -4.45 -15.79
C LYS A 7 8.04 -5.18 -14.50
N ARG A 8 7.25 -6.25 -14.60
CA ARG A 8 7.04 -7.16 -13.46
C ARG A 8 8.36 -7.86 -13.13
N LEU A 9 8.78 -7.79 -11.88
CA LEU A 9 10.01 -8.45 -11.42
C LEU A 9 9.75 -9.92 -11.16
N ASN A 10 10.71 -10.78 -11.48
CA ASN A 10 10.71 -12.20 -11.12
C ASN A 10 12.17 -12.66 -10.87
N PRO A 11 12.54 -13.05 -9.64
CA PRO A 11 11.72 -13.02 -8.43
C PRO A 11 11.24 -11.61 -8.08
N SER A 12 10.08 -11.51 -7.42
CA SER A 12 9.54 -10.26 -6.90
C SER A 12 10.50 -9.61 -5.91
N TYR A 13 11.05 -10.42 -5.01
CA TYR A 13 12.13 -10.08 -4.08
C TYR A 13 12.78 -11.35 -3.52
N VAL A 14 13.85 -11.17 -2.76
CA VAL A 14 14.58 -12.26 -2.10
C VAL A 14 14.60 -11.99 -0.59
N VAL A 15 14.18 -12.97 0.20
CA VAL A 15 14.26 -12.92 1.67
C VAL A 15 15.47 -13.70 2.13
N TRP A 16 16.34 -13.06 2.92
CA TRP A 16 17.51 -13.69 3.54
C TRP A 16 17.23 -14.00 5.00
N PHE A 17 17.32 -15.29 5.37
CA PHE A 17 17.13 -15.75 6.76
C PHE A 17 18.47 -15.93 7.50
N GLY A 18 19.58 -15.88 6.77
CA GLY A 18 20.94 -16.00 7.28
C GLY A 18 21.94 -16.17 6.12
N PRO A 19 23.24 -16.30 6.42
CA PRO A 19 24.26 -16.53 5.40
C PRO A 19 23.95 -17.79 4.57
N GLY A 20 23.78 -17.63 3.26
CA GLY A 20 23.45 -18.72 2.34
C GLY A 20 22.00 -19.24 2.41
N ASP A 21 21.18 -18.73 3.33
CA ASP A 21 19.77 -19.11 3.47
C ASP A 21 18.88 -18.02 2.89
N ARG A 22 18.42 -18.25 1.65
CA ARG A 22 17.56 -17.32 0.93
C ARG A 22 16.31 -18.00 0.39
N MET A 23 15.27 -17.20 0.21
CA MET A 23 14.02 -17.58 -0.42
C MET A 23 13.70 -16.56 -1.51
N ASP A 24 13.70 -17.03 -2.76
CA ASP A 24 13.39 -16.23 -3.94
C ASP A 24 11.87 -16.26 -4.13
N LEU A 25 11.18 -15.13 -3.96
CA LEU A 25 9.73 -15.10 -4.09
C LEU A 25 9.33 -14.99 -5.57
N PRO A 26 8.70 -16.01 -6.18
CA PRO A 26 8.35 -15.97 -7.58
C PRO A 26 7.17 -15.03 -7.84
N ALA A 27 7.15 -14.45 -9.05
CA ALA A 27 6.06 -13.56 -9.47
C ALA A 27 4.79 -14.30 -9.92
N ASN A 28 4.91 -15.58 -10.26
CA ASN A 28 3.83 -16.41 -10.75
C ASN A 28 3.18 -17.18 -9.59
N MET A 29 1.85 -17.24 -9.58
CA MET A 29 1.08 -17.87 -8.49
C MET A 29 1.34 -19.38 -8.37
N GLU A 30 1.44 -20.11 -9.48
CA GLU A 30 1.71 -21.54 -9.46
C GLU A 30 3.11 -21.84 -8.88
N ALA A 31 4.11 -21.08 -9.30
CA ALA A 31 5.46 -21.17 -8.74
C ALA A 31 5.49 -20.78 -7.25
N LEU A 32 4.67 -19.79 -6.84
CA LEU A 32 4.54 -19.39 -5.44
C LEU A 32 3.90 -20.48 -4.58
N GLU A 33 2.84 -21.11 -5.08
CA GLU A 33 2.20 -22.26 -4.44
C GLU A 33 3.19 -23.43 -4.31
N GLN A 34 3.97 -23.72 -5.36
CA GLN A 34 5.01 -24.75 -5.31
C GLN A 34 6.10 -24.42 -4.28
N LEU A 35 6.54 -23.16 -4.19
CA LEU A 35 7.49 -22.72 -3.18
C LEU A 35 6.96 -22.99 -1.76
N PHE A 36 5.70 -22.64 -1.51
CA PHE A 36 5.06 -22.91 -0.23
C PHE A 36 5.00 -24.41 0.06
N GLU A 37 4.53 -25.21 -0.89
CA GLU A 37 4.41 -26.67 -0.76
C GLU A 37 5.76 -27.35 -0.45
N GLN A 38 6.86 -26.87 -1.03
CA GLN A 38 8.22 -27.35 -0.74
C GLN A 38 8.66 -27.09 0.71
N HIS A 39 8.20 -25.99 1.30
CA HIS A 39 8.54 -25.61 2.68
C HIS A 39 7.62 -26.24 3.72
N GLU A 40 6.34 -26.46 3.37
CA GLU A 40 5.34 -27.07 4.24
C GLU A 40 4.29 -27.79 3.38
N PRO A 41 4.23 -29.14 3.40
CA PRO A 41 3.22 -29.87 2.64
C PRO A 41 1.79 -29.47 3.03
N GLY A 42 0.93 -29.26 2.05
CA GLY A 42 -0.43 -28.75 2.18
C GLY A 42 -0.54 -27.23 2.30
N SER A 43 0.58 -26.50 2.40
CA SER A 43 0.55 -25.05 2.57
C SER A 43 0.15 -24.30 1.31
N ALA A 44 0.23 -24.88 0.11
CA ALA A 44 -0.32 -24.28 -1.11
C ALA A 44 -1.84 -24.03 -1.00
N VAL A 45 -2.57 -24.98 -0.40
CA VAL A 45 -4.02 -24.84 -0.18
C VAL A 45 -4.30 -23.73 0.84
N GLN A 46 -3.49 -23.64 1.89
CA GLN A 46 -3.61 -22.60 2.91
C GLN A 46 -3.25 -21.22 2.37
N LEU A 47 -2.25 -21.13 1.49
CA LEU A 47 -1.89 -19.90 0.78
C LEU A 47 -3.03 -19.40 -0.08
N ARG A 48 -3.65 -20.28 -0.89
CA ARG A 48 -4.83 -19.90 -1.68
C ARG A 48 -5.96 -19.35 -0.82
N LYS A 49 -6.27 -20.04 0.28
CA LYS A 49 -7.29 -19.59 1.23
C LYS A 49 -6.93 -18.21 1.81
N PHE A 50 -5.70 -18.05 2.28
CA PHE A 50 -5.20 -16.80 2.84
C PHE A 50 -5.25 -15.64 1.84
N LEU A 51 -4.78 -15.85 0.61
CA LEU A 51 -4.78 -14.82 -0.43
C LEU A 51 -6.18 -14.48 -0.92
N HIS A 52 -7.11 -15.44 -0.94
CA HIS A 52 -8.51 -15.17 -1.26
C HIS A 52 -9.18 -14.30 -0.18
N GLU A 53 -8.95 -14.61 1.11
CA GLU A 53 -9.43 -13.76 2.21
C GLU A 53 -8.79 -12.36 2.16
N ALA A 54 -7.50 -12.27 1.82
CA ALA A 54 -6.78 -11.02 1.65
C ALA A 54 -7.26 -10.19 0.44
N ALA A 55 -7.63 -10.84 -0.67
CA ALA A 55 -8.20 -10.19 -1.85
C ALA A 55 -9.51 -9.48 -1.51
N TYR A 56 -10.42 -10.18 -0.80
CA TYR A 56 -11.66 -9.57 -0.32
C TYR A 56 -11.40 -8.36 0.58
N LYS A 57 -10.44 -8.47 1.50
CA LYS A 57 -10.03 -7.35 2.37
C LYS A 57 -9.45 -6.18 1.57
N TYR A 58 -8.66 -6.46 0.53
CA TYR A 58 -8.10 -5.45 -0.36
C TYR A 58 -9.20 -4.72 -1.14
N GLU A 59 -10.12 -5.46 -1.77
CA GLU A 59 -11.23 -4.89 -2.53
C GLU A 59 -12.14 -4.03 -1.65
N VAL A 60 -12.56 -4.55 -0.50
CA VAL A 60 -13.40 -3.81 0.45
C VAL A 60 -12.64 -2.61 1.03
N GLY A 61 -11.37 -2.79 1.41
CA GLY A 61 -10.52 -1.71 1.92
C GLY A 61 -10.37 -0.56 0.92
N MET A 62 -10.05 -0.88 -0.33
CA MET A 62 -9.83 0.11 -1.38
C MET A 62 -11.13 0.77 -1.83
N ASN A 63 -12.23 0.02 -1.95
CA ASN A 63 -13.51 0.55 -2.43
C ASN A 63 -14.31 1.29 -1.34
N GLU A 64 -14.39 0.74 -0.12
CA GLU A 64 -15.30 1.24 0.91
C GLU A 64 -14.65 2.24 1.88
N PHE A 65 -13.33 2.18 2.09
CA PHE A 65 -12.67 3.01 3.11
C PHE A 65 -11.81 4.12 2.51
N VAL A 66 -11.07 3.87 1.45
CA VAL A 66 -10.18 4.89 0.84
C VAL A 66 -10.98 6.01 0.15
N HIS A 67 -12.17 5.69 -0.37
CA HIS A 67 -13.02 6.67 -1.06
C HIS A 67 -14.01 7.41 -0.15
N LYS A 68 -14.00 7.17 1.17
CA LYS A 68 -14.89 7.89 2.09
C LYS A 68 -14.26 9.21 2.51
N PRO A 69 -15.00 10.33 2.43
CA PRO A 69 -14.47 11.66 2.75
C PRO A 69 -14.06 11.81 4.22
N SER A 70 -14.41 10.86 5.09
CA SER A 70 -14.06 10.86 6.52
C SER A 70 -14.59 12.09 7.26
N ASP A 71 -15.71 12.65 6.78
CA ASP A 71 -16.30 13.90 7.28
C ASP A 71 -17.00 13.73 8.64
N SER A 72 -17.34 12.49 9.06
CA SER A 72 -17.98 12.25 10.36
C SER A 72 -17.79 10.84 10.92
N ILE A 73 -17.60 10.73 12.24
CA ILE A 73 -17.59 9.45 13.00
C ILE A 73 -18.92 8.68 12.83
N ARG A 74 -20.03 9.37 12.53
CA ARG A 74 -21.34 8.74 12.26
C ARG A 74 -21.38 7.94 10.96
N GLU A 75 -20.49 8.22 9.99
CA GLU A 75 -20.36 7.41 8.77
C GLU A 75 -19.84 6.01 9.06
N PHE A 76 -19.16 5.80 10.19
CA PHE A 76 -18.65 4.50 10.65
C PHE A 76 -19.64 3.74 11.53
N ALA A 77 -20.72 4.39 11.96
CA ALA A 77 -21.82 3.80 12.76
C ALA A 77 -22.93 3.20 11.88
N ASP A 78 -22.57 2.65 10.72
CA ASP A 78 -23.46 1.88 9.86
C ASP A 78 -23.34 0.39 10.20
N TRP A 79 -24.48 -0.30 10.37
CA TRP A 79 -24.51 -1.74 10.60
C TRP A 79 -23.74 -2.54 9.52
N ARG A 80 -23.73 -2.05 8.27
CA ARG A 80 -22.89 -2.61 7.20
C ARG A 80 -21.42 -2.55 7.54
N ILE A 81 -20.91 -1.41 8.00
CA ILE A 81 -19.51 -1.23 8.38
C ILE A 81 -19.17 -2.10 9.59
N LEU A 82 -20.08 -2.20 10.57
CA LEU A 82 -19.90 -3.10 11.71
C LEU A 82 -19.75 -4.56 11.26
N THR A 83 -20.64 -5.04 10.37
CA THR A 83 -20.53 -6.39 9.80
C THR A 83 -19.28 -6.58 8.93
N SER A 84 -18.88 -5.55 8.17
CA SER A 84 -17.62 -5.54 7.42
C SER A 84 -16.42 -5.61 8.36
N MET A 85 -16.39 -4.90 9.49
CA MET A 85 -15.29 -4.95 10.46
C MET A 85 -15.06 -6.35 11.04
N PHE A 86 -16.14 -7.08 11.33
CA PHE A 86 -16.03 -8.49 11.76
C PHE A 86 -15.53 -9.40 10.64
N ARG A 87 -16.03 -9.23 9.40
CA ARG A 87 -15.58 -10.00 8.22
C ARG A 87 -14.13 -9.68 7.83
N LEU A 88 -13.69 -8.45 8.07
CA LEU A 88 -12.32 -7.98 7.82
C LEU A 88 -11.34 -8.45 8.90
N GLN A 89 -11.80 -9.19 9.91
CA GLN A 89 -10.98 -9.71 11.01
C GLN A 89 -10.17 -8.61 11.72
N MET A 90 -10.76 -7.43 11.89
CA MET A 90 -10.12 -6.26 12.54
C MET A 90 -9.64 -6.51 13.97
N PHE A 91 -10.21 -7.51 14.64
CA PHE A 91 -9.91 -7.87 16.04
C PHE A 91 -8.93 -9.05 16.19
N THR A 92 -8.62 -9.76 15.10
CA THR A 92 -7.60 -10.83 15.12
C THR A 92 -6.27 -10.24 14.68
N SER A 93 -5.18 -10.52 15.41
CA SER A 93 -3.87 -10.06 14.98
C SER A 93 -3.37 -10.85 13.79
N MET A 94 -2.59 -10.19 12.92
CA MET A 94 -1.97 -10.83 11.76
C MET A 94 -1.21 -12.10 12.15
N SER A 95 -0.44 -12.03 13.24
CA SER A 95 0.36 -13.17 13.71
C SER A 95 -0.51 -14.37 14.11
N LYS A 96 -1.64 -14.15 14.79
CA LYS A 96 -2.58 -15.25 15.14
C LYS A 96 -3.18 -15.88 13.90
N HIS A 97 -3.56 -15.06 12.91
CA HIS A 97 -4.15 -15.54 11.68
C HIS A 97 -3.15 -16.38 10.86
N VAL A 98 -1.95 -15.85 10.61
CA VAL A 98 -0.89 -16.57 9.87
C VAL A 98 -0.51 -17.89 10.57
N ARG A 99 -0.26 -17.86 11.89
CA ARG A 99 0.13 -19.07 12.65
C ARG A 99 -1.00 -20.12 12.78
N SER A 100 -2.25 -19.72 12.51
CA SER A 100 -3.37 -20.68 12.42
C SER A 100 -3.35 -21.48 11.12
N LEU A 101 -2.77 -20.92 10.05
CA LEU A 101 -2.72 -21.51 8.71
C LEU A 101 -1.39 -22.18 8.38
N PHE A 102 -0.28 -21.66 8.91
CA PHE A 102 1.08 -22.12 8.61
C PHE A 102 1.83 -22.48 9.89
N LYS A 103 2.75 -23.46 9.80
CA LYS A 103 3.61 -23.92 10.90
C LYS A 103 5.09 -23.67 10.66
N ASN A 104 5.52 -23.59 9.40
CA ASN A 104 6.88 -23.30 9.01
C ASN A 104 7.24 -21.85 9.35
N GLU A 105 8.26 -21.67 10.19
CA GLU A 105 8.67 -20.34 10.65
C GLU A 105 9.17 -19.41 9.54
N LYS A 106 9.70 -19.93 8.42
CA LYS A 106 10.08 -19.08 7.27
C LYS A 106 8.87 -18.55 6.54
N LEU A 107 7.86 -19.40 6.30
CA LEU A 107 6.60 -18.98 5.69
C LEU A 107 5.83 -18.00 6.59
N ILE A 108 5.81 -18.25 7.91
CA ILE A 108 5.22 -17.33 8.88
C ILE A 108 5.92 -15.96 8.82
N LYS A 109 7.27 -15.94 8.87
CA LYS A 109 8.03 -14.69 8.78
C LYS A 109 7.80 -13.96 7.46
N LEU A 110 7.76 -14.68 6.35
CA LEU A 110 7.45 -14.12 5.02
C LEU A 110 6.07 -13.43 5.02
N LEU A 111 5.04 -14.09 5.56
CA LEU A 111 3.69 -13.55 5.57
C LEU A 111 3.47 -12.44 6.61
N GLU A 112 4.22 -12.43 7.71
CA GLU A 112 4.20 -11.37 8.71
C GLU A 112 5.03 -10.14 8.30
N PHE A 113 5.99 -10.30 7.38
CA PHE A 113 6.94 -9.25 6.99
C PHE A 113 6.28 -7.95 6.50
N PRO A 114 5.24 -7.96 5.64
CA PRO A 114 4.64 -6.73 5.12
C PRO A 114 4.11 -5.78 6.20
N VAL A 115 3.71 -6.32 7.36
CA VAL A 115 3.21 -5.51 8.48
C VAL A 115 4.28 -4.56 9.05
N LEU A 116 5.56 -4.90 8.92
CA LEU A 116 6.65 -4.07 9.43
C LEU A 116 6.77 -2.72 8.70
N PHE A 117 6.31 -2.63 7.44
CA PHE A 117 6.32 -1.36 6.68
C PHE A 117 5.37 -0.31 7.25
N LEU A 118 4.46 -0.69 8.15
CA LEU A 118 3.56 0.22 8.86
C LEU A 118 4.16 0.77 10.15
N GLY A 119 5.41 0.41 10.48
CA GLY A 119 6.04 0.80 11.75
C GLY A 119 5.44 0.12 12.98
N ALA A 120 4.66 -0.96 12.80
CA ALA A 120 4.00 -1.70 13.86
C ALA A 120 4.44 -3.18 13.90
N THR A 121 4.29 -3.84 15.05
CA THR A 121 4.59 -5.28 15.18
C THR A 121 3.41 -6.14 14.73
N PRO A 122 3.63 -7.33 14.13
CA PRO A 122 2.55 -8.24 13.68
C PRO A 122 1.56 -8.65 14.76
N GLN A 123 1.97 -8.65 16.03
CA GLN A 123 1.13 -9.00 17.18
C GLN A 123 0.12 -7.90 17.52
N LYS A 124 0.44 -6.65 17.19
CA LYS A 124 -0.40 -5.46 17.46
C LYS A 124 -1.19 -4.98 16.24
N THR A 125 -0.95 -5.61 15.08
CA THR A 125 -1.54 -5.18 13.81
C THR A 125 -2.73 -6.07 13.44
N PRO A 126 -3.90 -5.49 13.11
CA PRO A 126 -5.07 -6.23 12.65
C PRO A 126 -4.81 -7.10 11.41
N ALA A 127 -5.49 -8.25 11.31
CA ALA A 127 -5.42 -9.15 10.16
C ALA A 127 -6.03 -8.54 8.87
N LEU A 128 -6.70 -7.38 8.97
CA LEU A 128 -7.07 -6.55 7.82
C LEU A 128 -5.85 -6.29 6.91
N TYR A 129 -4.68 -6.09 7.50
CA TYR A 129 -3.45 -5.77 6.78
C TYR A 129 -2.88 -6.93 5.94
N SER A 130 -3.48 -8.12 5.99
CA SER A 130 -3.24 -9.18 4.99
C SER A 130 -3.52 -8.74 3.56
N LEU A 131 -4.30 -7.67 3.35
CA LEU A 131 -4.44 -7.00 2.04
C LEU A 131 -3.09 -6.63 1.40
N MET A 132 -2.05 -6.35 2.21
CA MET A 132 -0.72 -6.05 1.71
C MET A 132 -0.05 -7.30 1.14
N ASN A 133 -0.28 -8.48 1.72
CA ASN A 133 0.19 -9.74 1.15
C ASN A 133 -0.48 -10.02 -0.20
N TYR A 134 -1.76 -9.68 -0.35
CA TYR A 134 -2.43 -9.80 -1.65
C TYR A 134 -1.82 -8.84 -2.68
N ALA A 135 -1.60 -7.57 -2.32
CA ALA A 135 -0.92 -6.62 -3.19
C ALA A 135 0.48 -7.09 -3.58
N ASP A 136 1.25 -7.60 -2.62
CA ASP A 136 2.61 -8.05 -2.83
C ASP A 136 2.70 -9.35 -3.67
N MET A 137 1.97 -10.38 -3.27
CA MET A 137 2.11 -11.73 -3.83
C MET A 137 1.21 -11.98 -5.05
N ALA A 138 0.04 -11.35 -5.11
CA ALA A 138 -0.90 -11.55 -6.22
C ALA A 138 -0.80 -10.45 -7.28
N LEU A 139 -0.89 -9.16 -6.89
CA LEU A 139 -0.76 -8.05 -7.84
C LEU A 139 0.68 -7.87 -8.32
N GLY A 140 1.65 -8.21 -7.46
CA GLY A 140 3.05 -8.37 -7.80
C GLY A 140 3.89 -7.11 -7.65
N THR A 141 5.20 -7.30 -7.73
CA THR A 141 6.19 -6.21 -7.67
C THR A 141 6.56 -5.73 -9.08
N TRP A 142 6.46 -4.42 -9.29
CA TRP A 142 6.69 -3.78 -10.59
C TRP A 142 7.81 -2.75 -10.48
N TYR A 143 8.68 -2.76 -11.48
CA TYR A 143 9.76 -1.79 -11.60
C TYR A 143 9.50 -0.84 -12.77
N PRO A 144 9.45 0.49 -12.53
CA PRO A 144 9.45 1.47 -13.60
C PRO A 144 10.82 1.51 -14.27
N MET A 145 10.84 1.26 -15.58
CA MET A 145 12.07 1.24 -16.35
C MET A 145 12.73 2.62 -16.38
N GLY A 146 13.92 2.74 -15.78
CA GLY A 146 14.58 4.03 -15.52
C GLY A 146 14.45 4.51 -14.07
N GLY A 147 13.86 3.71 -13.19
CA GLY A 147 13.79 3.96 -11.76
C GLY A 147 12.54 4.72 -11.32
N MET A 148 12.34 4.82 -10.01
CA MET A 148 11.13 5.39 -9.40
C MET A 148 10.83 6.82 -9.84
N PHE A 149 11.86 7.59 -10.22
CA PHE A 149 11.69 8.97 -10.71
C PHE A 149 10.84 9.05 -11.99
N ARG A 150 10.76 7.97 -12.79
CA ARG A 150 9.89 7.93 -13.98
C ARG A 150 8.41 8.09 -13.65
N ILE A 151 7.99 7.64 -12.46
CA ILE A 151 6.62 7.85 -12.01
C ILE A 151 6.36 9.34 -11.81
N VAL A 152 7.30 10.04 -11.16
CA VAL A 152 7.23 11.50 -10.95
C VAL A 152 7.22 12.23 -12.29
N GLU A 153 8.12 11.88 -13.21
CA GLU A 153 8.17 12.48 -14.55
C GLU A 153 6.85 12.27 -15.30
N GLY A 154 6.27 11.07 -15.26
CA GLY A 154 4.99 10.79 -15.89
C GLY A 154 3.84 11.60 -15.29
N MET A 155 3.79 11.74 -13.96
CA MET A 155 2.80 12.59 -13.28
C MET A 155 2.97 14.07 -13.65
N VAL A 156 4.20 14.57 -13.70
CA VAL A 156 4.50 15.96 -14.09
C VAL A 156 4.16 16.20 -15.57
N ALA A 157 4.43 15.24 -16.46
CA ALA A 157 4.09 15.34 -17.87
C ALA A 157 2.57 15.45 -18.07
N LEU A 158 1.79 14.53 -17.49
CA LEU A 158 0.33 14.56 -17.54
C LEU A 158 -0.22 15.87 -16.95
N ALA A 159 0.31 16.31 -15.81
CA ALA A 159 -0.14 17.57 -15.19
C ALA A 159 0.11 18.77 -16.11
N ARG A 160 1.29 18.84 -16.78
CA ARG A 160 1.59 19.90 -17.75
C ARG A 160 0.67 19.85 -18.97
N GLU A 161 0.35 18.66 -19.48
CA GLU A 161 -0.61 18.47 -20.58
C GLU A 161 -2.01 18.97 -20.21
N LEU A 162 -2.39 18.84 -18.92
CA LEU A 162 -3.63 19.38 -18.36
C LEU A 162 -3.54 20.88 -18.00
N GLY A 163 -2.42 21.55 -18.31
CA GLY A 163 -2.24 23.00 -18.12
C GLY A 163 -1.70 23.42 -16.74
N VAL A 164 -1.28 22.47 -15.89
CA VAL A 164 -0.68 22.77 -14.59
C VAL A 164 0.67 23.45 -14.76
N ARG A 165 0.91 24.50 -13.98
CA ARG A 165 2.19 25.22 -13.92
C ARG A 165 2.98 24.80 -12.69
N PHE A 166 4.26 24.51 -12.89
CA PHE A 166 5.19 24.17 -11.81
C PHE A 166 6.20 25.30 -11.66
N GLU A 167 6.28 25.86 -10.46
CA GLU A 167 7.20 26.95 -10.11
C GLU A 167 8.25 26.37 -9.15
N MET A 168 9.43 26.05 -9.68
CA MET A 168 10.53 25.47 -8.90
C MET A 168 11.33 26.57 -8.20
N GLU A 169 12.09 26.19 -7.16
CA GLU A 169 12.92 27.12 -6.37
C GLU A 169 12.12 28.24 -5.69
N GLN A 170 10.81 28.06 -5.55
CA GLN A 170 9.89 29.00 -4.93
C GLN A 170 9.48 28.51 -3.53
N GLU A 171 10.40 28.57 -2.57
CA GLU A 171 10.10 28.20 -1.18
C GLU A 171 9.02 29.11 -0.60
N VAL A 172 7.86 28.54 -0.25
CA VAL A 172 6.73 29.25 0.34
C VAL A 172 7.09 29.68 1.78
N SER A 173 7.00 30.97 2.07
CA SER A 173 7.31 31.54 3.40
C SER A 173 6.08 31.89 4.23
N SER A 174 4.97 32.23 3.59
CA SER A 174 3.73 32.58 4.30
C SER A 174 2.49 32.36 3.43
N ILE A 175 1.35 32.18 4.10
CA ILE A 175 0.01 32.11 3.48
C ILE A 175 -0.79 33.29 4.03
N TYR A 176 -1.36 34.12 3.15
CA TYR A 176 -2.22 35.22 3.56
C TYR A 176 -3.66 34.73 3.72
N VAL A 177 -4.20 34.87 4.95
CA VAL A 177 -5.50 34.32 5.36
C VAL A 177 -6.39 35.39 6.00
N PRO A 178 -6.87 36.39 5.25
CA PRO A 178 -7.80 37.39 5.78
C PRO A 178 -9.14 36.75 6.15
N ASN A 179 -9.67 37.11 7.32
CA ASN A 179 -10.99 36.66 7.80
C ASN A 179 -11.18 35.14 7.75
N GLY A 180 -10.11 34.36 7.99
CA GLY A 180 -10.15 32.91 8.02
C GLY A 180 -10.15 32.22 6.65
N ARG A 181 -9.96 32.94 5.54
CA ARG A 181 -9.90 32.36 4.18
C ARG A 181 -8.57 32.66 3.50
N ALA A 182 -7.88 31.62 3.04
CA ALA A 182 -6.65 31.77 2.27
C ALA A 182 -6.91 32.52 0.96
N LYS A 183 -5.99 33.43 0.60
CA LYS A 183 -6.07 34.26 -0.61
C LYS A 183 -4.80 34.25 -1.45
N SER A 184 -3.64 34.12 -0.82
CA SER A 184 -2.38 34.04 -1.54
C SER A 184 -1.31 33.32 -0.75
N VAL A 185 -0.25 32.93 -1.46
CA VAL A 185 1.00 32.42 -0.89
C VAL A 185 2.14 33.35 -1.31
N THR A 186 3.04 33.64 -0.37
CA THR A 186 4.23 34.45 -0.62
C THR A 186 5.46 33.57 -0.47
N THR A 187 6.40 33.69 -1.40
CA THR A 187 7.66 32.95 -1.38
C THR A 187 8.75 33.75 -0.70
N ARG A 188 9.83 33.08 -0.27
CA ARG A 188 11.01 33.74 0.31
C ARG A 188 11.64 34.80 -0.61
N GLN A 189 11.42 34.69 -1.91
CA GLN A 189 11.91 35.64 -2.90
C GLN A 189 11.00 36.89 -3.02
N GLY A 190 9.93 36.97 -2.23
CA GLY A 190 8.97 38.07 -2.24
C GLY A 190 7.90 37.99 -3.33
N ARG A 191 7.83 36.89 -4.09
CA ARG A 191 6.80 36.68 -5.11
C ARG A 191 5.51 36.23 -4.45
N GLU A 192 4.39 36.84 -4.86
CA GLU A 192 3.06 36.47 -4.40
C GLU A 192 2.27 35.74 -5.49
N PHE A 193 1.59 34.67 -5.11
CA PHE A 193 0.68 33.92 -5.97
C PHE A 193 -0.73 33.96 -5.38
N GLN A 194 -1.68 34.53 -6.11
CA GLN A 194 -3.10 34.53 -5.74
C GLN A 194 -3.70 33.15 -5.97
N ALA A 195 -4.51 32.67 -5.02
CA ALA A 195 -5.17 31.38 -5.10
C ALA A 195 -6.50 31.40 -4.34
N ASP A 196 -7.53 30.78 -4.92
CA ASP A 196 -8.82 30.60 -4.25
C ASP A 196 -8.78 29.49 -3.20
N VAL A 197 -7.88 28.52 -3.39
CA VAL A 197 -7.66 27.34 -2.55
C VAL A 197 -6.15 27.10 -2.43
N VAL A 198 -5.70 26.78 -1.23
CA VAL A 198 -4.31 26.41 -0.94
C VAL A 198 -4.31 25.02 -0.29
N VAL A 199 -3.49 24.12 -0.82
CA VAL A 199 -3.27 22.77 -0.26
C VAL A 199 -1.80 22.69 0.15
N GLY A 200 -1.55 22.31 1.41
CA GLY A 200 -0.20 22.21 1.98
C GLY A 200 0.07 20.81 2.53
N SER A 201 1.34 20.43 2.56
CA SER A 201 1.86 19.16 3.09
C SER A 201 2.70 19.37 4.34
#